data_AF-A0A5K0WGE9-F1
#
_entry.id   AF-A0A5K0WGE9-F1
#
_cell.length_a   1.000
_cell.length_b   1.000
_cell.length_c   1.000
_cell.angle_alpha   90.00
_cell.angle_beta   90.00
_cell.angle_gamma   90.00
#
_symmetry.space_group_name_H-M   'P 1'
#
loop_
_entity.id
_entity.type
_entity.pdbx_description
1 polymer ?
#
loop_
_entity_poly.entity_id
_entity_poly.type
_entity_poly.pdbx_seq_one_letter_code
_entity_poly.pdbx_strand_id
1 'polypeptide(L)' 'KQNATVSIIHSKTKDPEKITREADIIIAAAGVPNLVRGSWIKPGAVVIDVGINPVN' A
#
# COMPACT_ATOMS: atom_id res chain seq x y z
N LYS A 1 -20.00 -10.17 -5.00
CA LYS A 1 -19.65 -8.97 -5.81
C LYS A 1 -18.51 -8.24 -5.12
N GLN A 2 -17.58 -7.69 -5.89
CA GLN A 2 -16.41 -6.94 -5.42
C GLN A 2 -16.68 -5.44 -5.65
N ASN A 3 -17.18 -4.75 -4.62
CA ASN A 3 -17.67 -3.36 -4.72
C ASN A 3 -16.93 -2.42 -3.76
N ALA A 4 -15.62 -2.59 -3.59
CA ALA A 4 -14.84 -1.71 -2.71
C ALA A 4 -14.68 -0.31 -3.33
N THR A 5 -14.57 0.71 -2.48
CA THR A 5 -14.05 2.02 -2.89
C THR A 5 -12.55 1.87 -3.14
N VAL A 6 -12.07 2.32 -4.31
CA VAL A 6 -10.67 2.15 -4.70
C VAL A 6 -9.99 3.51 -4.83
N SER A 7 -8.85 3.64 -4.16
CA SER A 7 -7.89 4.74 -4.36
C SER A 7 -6.63 4.20 -5.02
N ILE A 8 -6.16 4.90 -6.05
CA ILE A 8 -4.91 4.57 -6.75
C ILE A 8 -3.86 5.60 -6.33
N ILE A 9 -2.71 5.11 -5.83
CA ILE A 9 -1.56 5.94 -5.46
C ILE A 9 -0.36 5.61 -6.34
N HIS A 10 0.53 6.60 -6.52
CA HIS A 10 1.75 6.47 -7.32
C HIS A 10 2.84 7.43 -6.83
N SER A 11 3.98 7.45 -7.51
CA SER A 11 5.17 8.24 -7.14
C SER A 11 4.98 9.76 -7.07
N LYS A 12 3.87 10.30 -7.58
CA LYS A 12 3.55 11.74 -7.52
C LYS A 12 2.33 12.05 -6.65
N THR A 13 1.75 11.03 -6.00
CA THR A 13 0.69 11.24 -5.02
C THR A 13 1.27 12.03 -3.85
N LYS A 14 0.59 13.10 -3.44
CA LYS A 14 0.97 13.86 -2.25
C LYS A 14 0.54 13.07 -1.00
N ASP A 15 1.46 12.92 -0.04
CA ASP A 15 1.25 12.24 1.24
C ASP A 15 0.63 10.82 1.09
N PRO A 16 1.24 9.91 0.29
CA PRO A 16 0.70 8.58 0.02
C PRO A 16 0.47 7.75 1.29
N GLU A 17 1.25 7.99 2.34
CA GLU A 17 1.09 7.37 3.66
C GLU A 17 -0.23 7.72 4.34
N LYS A 18 -0.79 8.90 4.07
CA LYS A 18 -2.06 9.33 4.66
C LYS A 18 -3.22 8.55 4.03
N ILE A 19 -3.22 8.47 2.70
CA ILE A 19 -4.24 7.71 1.95
C ILE A 19 -4.14 6.22 2.29
N THR A 20 -2.93 5.67 2.37
CA THR A 20 -2.71 4.26 2.72
C THR A 20 -3.26 3.92 4.12
N ARG A 21 -3.18 4.84 5.09
CA ARG A 21 -3.71 4.67 6.45
C ARG A 21 -5.24 4.61 6.53
N GLU A 22 -5.94 5.07 5.50
CA GLU A 22 -7.40 5.03 5.45
C GLU A 22 -7.91 3.69 4.88
N ALA A 23 -7.05 2.93 4.20
CA ALA A 23 -7.43 1.71 3.49
C ALA A 23 -7.62 0.50 4.42
N ASP A 24 -8.70 -0.24 4.20
CA ASP A 24 -8.94 -1.55 4.81
C ASP A 24 -8.19 -2.69 4.10
N ILE A 25 -7.84 -2.50 2.82
CA ILE A 25 -7.05 -3.42 2.01
C ILE A 25 -5.97 -2.62 1.28
N ILE A 26 -4.72 -3.05 1.41
CA ILE A 26 -3.55 -2.41 0.78
C ILE A 26 -2.90 -3.39 -0.20
N ILE A 27 -2.66 -2.96 -1.43
CA ILE A 27 -1.89 -3.71 -2.43
C ILE A 27 -0.57 -2.97 -2.66
N ALA A 28 0.54 -3.49 -2.17
CA ALA A 28 1.87 -2.90 -2.32
C ALA A 28 2.53 -3.40 -3.61
N ALA A 29 2.46 -2.61 -4.68
CA ALA A 29 2.93 -2.98 -6.02
C ALA A 29 3.89 -1.93 -6.63
N ALA A 30 4.77 -1.37 -5.79
CA ALA A 30 5.64 -0.27 -6.19
C ALA A 30 7.06 -0.68 -6.64
N GLY A 31 7.48 -1.93 -6.38
CA GLY A 31 8.84 -2.40 -6.72
C GLY A 31 9.96 -1.66 -5.98
N VAL A 32 9.67 -1.11 -4.80
CA VAL A 32 10.64 -0.44 -3.94
C VAL A 32 10.64 -1.15 -2.59
N PRO A 33 11.78 -1.73 -2.15
CA PRO A 33 11.83 -2.48 -0.90
C PRO A 33 11.51 -1.55 0.28
N ASN A 34 10.69 -2.04 1.22
CA ASN A 34 10.31 -1.34 2.46
C ASN A 34 9.60 0.01 2.28
N LEU A 35 9.02 0.30 1.10
CA LEU A 35 8.31 1.56 0.86
C LEU A 35 7.07 1.70 1.75
N VAL A 36 6.19 0.70 1.75
CA VAL A 36 4.99 0.67 2.60
C VAL A 36 5.43 0.23 3.99
N ARG A 37 5.39 1.14 4.96
CA ARG A 37 5.86 0.91 6.33
C ARG A 37 4.70 0.51 7.24
N GLY A 38 4.99 -0.15 8.36
CA GLY A 38 4.00 -0.50 9.38
C GLY A 38 3.15 0.69 9.85
N SER A 39 3.74 1.88 9.96
CA SER A 39 3.05 3.12 10.35
C SER A 39 2.09 3.67 9.29
N TRP A 40 2.06 3.08 8.09
CA TRP A 40 1.13 3.41 7.01
C TRP A 40 -0.10 2.48 7.02
N ILE A 41 -0.05 1.38 7.75
CA ILE A 41 -1.08 0.33 7.72
C ILE A 41 -2.08 0.57 8.85
N LYS A 42 -3.37 0.62 8.52
CA LYS A 42 -4.46 0.68 9.49
C LYS A 42 -4.50 -0.60 10.33
N PRO A 43 -4.65 -0.53 11.67
CA PRO A 43 -4.86 -1.72 12.48
C PRO A 43 -6.04 -2.56 11.95
N GLY A 44 -5.80 -3.84 11.68
CA GLY A 44 -6.79 -4.76 11.12
C GLY A 44 -6.91 -4.76 9.59
N ALA A 45 -6.15 -3.93 8.87
CA ALA A 45 -6.14 -3.96 7.41
C ALA A 45 -5.46 -5.23 6.85
N VAL A 46 -5.94 -5.65 5.68
CA VAL A 46 -5.32 -6.73 4.90
C VAL A 46 -4.24 -6.13 4.00
N VAL A 47 -3.07 -6.77 3.96
CA VAL A 47 -1.96 -6.36 3.08
C VAL A 47 -1.65 -7.47 2.08
N ILE A 48 -1.61 -7.09 0.80
CA ILE A 48 -1.16 -7.92 -0.30
C ILE A 48 0.15 -7.30 -0.82
N ASP A 49 1.27 -7.92 -0.51
CA ASP A 49 2.58 -7.50 -1.03
C ASP A 49 2.89 -8.23 -2.34
N VAL A 50 3.08 -7.45 -3.40
CA VAL A 50 3.37 -7.94 -4.76
C VAL A 50 4.85 -7.71 -5.11
N GLY A 51 5.59 -6.98 -4.27
CA GLY A 51 6.97 -6.59 -4.53
C GLY A 51 7.92 -7.78 -4.54
N ILE A 52 8.66 -7.94 -5.63
CA ILE A 52 9.80 -8.86 -5.72
C ILE A 52 11.05 -7.99 -5.87
N ASN A 53 11.92 -7.99 -4.87
CA ASN A 53 13.15 -7.21 -4.85
C ASN A 53 14.32 -8.16 -4.57
N PRO A 54 15.27 -8.37 -5.50
CA PRO A 54 16.43 -9.21 -5.25
C PRO A 54 17.33 -8.56 -4.19
N VAL A 55 17.89 -9.39 -3.31
CA VAL A 55 18.89 -9.01 -2.31
C VAL A 55 20.20 -9.70 -2.70
N ASN A 56 21.28 -8.90 -2.82
CA ASN A 56 22.64 -9.38 -3.08
C ASN A 56 23.37 -9.64 -1.77
#